data_AF-A0A504YJ76-F1
#
_entry.id   AF-A0A504YJ76-F1
#
_cell.length_a   1.000
_cell.length_b   1.000
_cell.length_c   1.000
_cell.angle_alpha   90.00
_cell.angle_beta   90.00
_cell.angle_gamma   90.00
#
_symmetry.space_group_name_H-M   'P 1'
#
loop_
_entity.id
_entity.type
_entity.pdbx_description
1 polymer ?
#
loop_
_entity_poly.entity_id
_entity_poly.type
_entity_poly.pdbx_seq_one_letter_code
_entity_poly.pdbx_strand_id
1 'polypeptide(L)'
;MQNMGIIPDLRVAAFSTHLGGVIIAGLALICSVVLLAIWLRAEAVSNAYREMRMALGAFLLISGLLEQVAILLFHVEQFEDKWGKSSSLPYGFNNWDEAQKTTTRITFGWSYALLWVSTILTFISGWIMLGSTCCWTREYVDTETSDISFSLPRLDRLSKDSD
;
A
#
# COMPACT_ATOMS: atom_id res chain seq x y z
N MET A 1 -27.69 -10.88 -30.87
CA MET A 1 -26.42 -10.53 -30.20
C MET A 1 -26.75 -9.63 -29.02
N GLN A 2 -26.79 -10.19 -27.82
CA GLN A 2 -27.03 -9.45 -26.57
C GLN A 2 -25.74 -8.72 -26.18
N ASN A 3 -25.76 -7.38 -26.19
CA ASN A 3 -24.73 -6.60 -25.51
C ASN A 3 -24.92 -6.75 -24.00
N MET A 4 -24.13 -7.61 -23.38
CA MET A 4 -24.02 -7.74 -21.94
C MET A 4 -23.57 -6.40 -21.32
N GLY A 5 -24.27 -5.98 -20.26
CA GLY A 5 -24.07 -4.72 -19.58
C GLY A 5 -22.75 -4.65 -18.82
N ILE A 6 -21.80 -3.90 -19.35
CA ILE A 6 -20.45 -3.70 -18.78
C ILE A 6 -20.47 -2.73 -17.56
N ILE A 7 -21.51 -1.91 -17.42
CA ILE A 7 -21.51 -0.76 -16.51
C ILE A 7 -21.89 -1.06 -15.04
N PRO A 8 -22.80 -2.00 -14.68
CA PRO A 8 -23.00 -2.37 -13.27
C PRO A 8 -21.78 -3.09 -12.66
N ASP A 9 -20.99 -3.79 -13.49
CA ASP A 9 -19.82 -4.53 -13.02
C ASP A 9 -18.68 -3.62 -12.55
N LEU A 10 -18.45 -2.48 -13.22
CA LEU A 10 -17.36 -1.58 -12.85
C LEU A 10 -17.57 -0.92 -11.49
N ARG A 11 -18.80 -0.49 -11.18
CA ARG A 11 -19.12 0.13 -9.90
C ARG A 11 -19.00 -0.87 -8.75
N VAL A 12 -19.49 -2.10 -8.97
CA VAL A 12 -19.36 -3.20 -8.00
C VAL A 12 -17.90 -3.58 -7.82
N ALA A 13 -17.11 -3.63 -8.90
CA ALA A 13 -15.68 -3.88 -8.85
C ALA A 13 -14.96 -2.77 -8.07
N ALA A 14 -15.18 -1.49 -8.40
CA ALA A 14 -14.58 -0.36 -7.70
C ALA A 14 -14.87 -0.39 -6.19
N PHE A 15 -16.13 -0.65 -5.82
CA PHE A 15 -16.53 -0.79 -4.42
C PHE A 15 -15.85 -1.98 -3.74
N SER A 16 -15.83 -3.15 -4.39
CA SER A 16 -15.23 -4.37 -3.84
C SER A 16 -13.71 -4.23 -3.67
N THR A 17 -13.03 -3.63 -4.63
CA THR A 17 -11.59 -3.36 -4.58
C THR A 17 -11.28 -2.35 -3.47
N HIS A 18 -12.06 -1.29 -3.33
CA HIS A 18 -11.90 -0.33 -2.24
C HIS A 18 -12.10 -0.97 -0.88
N LEU A 19 -13.18 -1.75 -0.70
CA LEU A 19 -13.47 -2.45 0.54
C LEU A 19 -12.35 -3.44 0.89
N GLY A 20 -11.83 -4.17 -0.10
CA GLY A 20 -10.68 -5.06 0.07
C GLY A 20 -9.44 -4.32 0.56
N GLY A 21 -9.11 -3.17 -0.02
CA GLY A 21 -8.03 -2.29 0.44
C GLY A 21 -8.23 -1.87 1.90
N VAL A 22 -9.41 -1.31 2.22
CA VAL A 22 -9.72 -0.85 3.59
C VAL A 22 -9.57 -1.96 4.63
N ILE A 23 -10.01 -3.18 4.33
CA ILE A 23 -9.86 -4.32 5.24
C ILE A 23 -8.37 -4.65 5.47
N ILE A 24 -7.57 -4.69 4.40
CA ILE A 24 -6.13 -4.97 4.51
C ILE A 24 -5.43 -3.86 5.32
N ALA A 25 -5.70 -2.59 5.02
CA ALA A 25 -5.16 -1.46 5.79
C ALA A 25 -5.56 -1.51 7.27
N GLY A 26 -6.81 -1.84 7.57
CA GLY A 26 -7.32 -1.99 8.94
C GLY A 26 -6.60 -3.10 9.71
N LEU A 27 -6.44 -4.28 9.10
CA LEU A 27 -5.67 -5.37 9.69
C LEU A 27 -4.20 -5.00 9.89
N ALA A 28 -3.60 -4.32 8.90
CA ALA A 28 -2.23 -3.85 9.00
C ALA A 28 -2.05 -2.82 10.13
N LEU A 29 -3.02 -1.93 10.34
CA LEU A 29 -3.00 -0.98 11.46
C LEU A 29 -3.02 -1.71 12.81
N ILE A 30 -3.91 -2.69 12.98
CA ILE A 30 -3.98 -3.49 14.21
C ILE A 30 -2.65 -4.18 14.49
N CYS A 31 -2.08 -4.85 13.48
CA CYS A 31 -0.77 -5.50 13.59
C CYS A 31 0.35 -4.50 13.89
N SER A 32 0.29 -3.28 13.32
CA SER A 32 1.26 -2.21 13.59
C SER A 32 1.26 -1.81 15.07
N VAL A 33 0.07 -1.67 15.66
CA VAL A 33 -0.07 -1.32 17.09
C VAL A 33 0.47 -2.44 17.98
N VAL A 34 0.17 -3.69 17.65
CA VAL A 34 0.71 -4.86 18.40
C VAL A 34 2.24 -4.89 18.31
N LEU A 35 2.82 -4.71 17.12
CA LEU A 35 4.27 -4.64 16.95
C LEU A 35 4.88 -3.45 17.69
N LEU A 36 4.23 -2.30 17.72
CA LEU A 36 4.71 -1.16 18.49
C LEU A 36 4.73 -1.48 20.00
N ALA A 37 3.68 -2.12 20.52
CA ALA A 37 3.59 -2.51 21.92
C ALA A 37 4.67 -3.54 22.31
N ILE A 38 4.97 -4.51 21.42
CA ILE A 38 6.06 -5.47 21.61
C ILE A 38 7.41 -4.75 21.62
N TRP A 39 7.62 -3.85 20.66
CA TRP A 39 8.87 -3.11 20.51
C TRP A 39 9.20 -2.26 21.74
N LEU A 40 8.21 -1.57 22.30
CA LEU A 40 8.36 -0.78 23.53
C LEU A 40 8.76 -1.60 24.77
N ARG A 41 8.58 -2.93 24.74
CA ARG A 41 8.88 -3.83 25.85
C ARG A 41 10.08 -4.74 25.60
N ALA A 42 10.61 -4.75 24.38
CA ALA A 42 11.67 -5.66 23.99
C ALA A 42 13.05 -5.10 24.36
N GLU A 43 13.85 -5.88 25.08
CA GLU A 43 15.25 -5.55 25.38
C GLU A 43 16.17 -5.74 24.16
N ALA A 44 15.78 -6.60 23.22
CA ALA A 44 16.43 -6.81 21.94
C ALA A 44 15.41 -7.17 20.85
N VAL A 45 15.66 -6.74 19.61
CA VAL A 45 14.75 -6.96 18.48
C VAL A 45 15.07 -8.29 17.81
N SER A 46 14.07 -9.18 17.67
CA SER A 46 14.24 -10.48 17.03
C SER A 46 14.13 -10.41 15.50
N ASN A 47 14.71 -11.41 14.80
CA ASN A 47 14.53 -11.55 13.35
C ASN A 47 13.05 -11.67 12.94
N ALA A 48 12.23 -12.35 13.75
CA ALA A 48 10.79 -12.47 13.52
C ALA A 48 10.08 -11.10 13.54
N TYR A 49 10.49 -10.20 14.42
CA TYR A 49 9.95 -8.84 14.47
C TYR A 49 10.23 -8.06 13.17
N ARG A 50 11.44 -8.24 12.62
CA ARG A 50 11.85 -7.63 11.35
C ARG A 50 11.02 -8.16 10.17
N GLU A 51 10.85 -9.48 10.09
CA GLU A 51 10.04 -10.13 9.06
C GLU A 51 8.57 -9.69 9.11
N MET A 52 7.98 -9.63 10.31
CA MET A 52 6.61 -9.14 10.49
C MET A 52 6.44 -7.69 10.01
N ARG A 53 7.41 -6.81 10.29
CA ARG A 53 7.38 -5.43 9.81
C ARG A 53 7.48 -5.33 8.29
N MET A 54 8.33 -6.13 7.65
CA MET A 54 8.42 -6.19 6.19
C MET A 54 7.09 -6.65 5.56
N ALA A 55 6.51 -7.73 6.10
CA ALA A 55 5.22 -8.24 5.64
C ALA A 55 4.13 -7.16 5.76
N LEU A 56 4.13 -6.41 6.86
CA LEU A 56 3.20 -5.30 7.09
C LEU A 56 3.36 -4.18 6.06
N GLY A 57 4.60 -3.80 5.75
CA GLY A 57 4.90 -2.83 4.71
C GLY A 57 4.39 -3.28 3.34
N ALA A 58 4.59 -4.56 2.99
CA ALA A 58 4.07 -5.14 1.75
C ALA A 58 2.53 -5.15 1.70
N PHE A 59 1.85 -5.52 2.80
CA PHE A 59 0.40 -5.47 2.87
C PHE A 59 -0.15 -4.04 2.71
N LEU A 60 0.51 -3.05 3.30
CA LEU A 60 0.14 -1.64 3.11
C LEU A 60 0.32 -1.21 1.64
N LEU A 61 1.41 -1.61 0.96
CA LEU A 61 1.57 -1.33 -0.47
C LEU A 61 0.47 -1.98 -1.32
N ILE A 62 0.11 -3.25 -1.03
CA ILE A 62 -0.99 -3.94 -1.71
C ILE A 62 -2.32 -3.21 -1.47
N SER A 63 -2.59 -2.78 -0.24
CA SER A 63 -3.78 -1.97 0.09
C SER A 63 -3.83 -0.68 -0.71
N GLY A 64 -2.73 0.07 -0.77
CA GLY A 64 -2.65 1.30 -1.55
C GLY A 64 -2.87 1.07 -3.04
N LEU A 65 -2.36 -0.04 -3.59
CA LEU A 65 -2.61 -0.41 -4.99
C LEU A 65 -4.08 -0.73 -5.23
N LEU A 66 -4.75 -1.44 -4.33
CA LEU A 66 -6.19 -1.72 -4.43
C LEU A 66 -7.01 -0.43 -4.38
N GLU A 67 -6.70 0.49 -3.46
CA GLU A 67 -7.37 1.79 -3.41
C GLU A 67 -7.15 2.60 -4.70
N GLN A 68 -5.94 2.57 -5.26
CA GLN A 68 -5.63 3.24 -6.52
C GLN A 68 -6.38 2.63 -7.71
N VAL A 69 -6.49 1.30 -7.77
CA VAL A 69 -7.31 0.60 -8.77
C VAL A 69 -8.79 0.98 -8.62
N ALA A 70 -9.30 1.07 -7.39
CA ALA A 70 -10.68 1.52 -7.16
C ALA A 70 -10.92 2.96 -7.66
N ILE A 71 -9.98 3.88 -7.43
CA ILE A 71 -10.03 5.25 -7.97
C ILE A 71 -10.03 5.22 -9.51
N LEU A 72 -9.19 4.37 -10.13
CA LEU A 72 -9.12 4.23 -11.58
C LEU A 72 -10.44 3.72 -12.15
N LEU A 73 -11.00 2.65 -11.58
CA LEU A 73 -12.29 2.08 -12.01
C LEU A 73 -13.41 3.11 -11.89
N PHE A 74 -13.42 3.89 -10.81
CA PHE A 74 -14.35 5.00 -10.65
C PHE A 74 -14.20 6.05 -11.76
N HIS A 75 -12.98 6.42 -12.14
CA HIS A 75 -12.75 7.36 -13.26
C HIS A 75 -13.19 6.79 -14.61
N VAL A 76 -12.94 5.51 -14.86
CA VAL A 76 -13.41 4.84 -16.08
C VAL A 76 -14.93 4.87 -16.15
N GLU A 77 -15.62 4.56 -15.05
CA GLU A 77 -17.07 4.65 -14.97
C GLU A 77 -17.58 6.07 -15.28
N GLN A 78 -16.97 7.12 -14.70
CA GLN A 78 -17.35 8.51 -14.96
C GLN A 78 -17.10 8.92 -16.42
N PHE A 79 -16.02 8.42 -17.02
CA PHE A 79 -15.71 8.66 -18.43
C PHE A 79 -16.72 7.98 -19.35
N GLU A 80 -17.06 6.71 -19.08
CA GLU A 80 -18.05 5.95 -19.84
C GLU A 80 -19.46 6.52 -19.68
N ASP A 81 -19.85 7.00 -18.50
CA ASP A 81 -21.17 7.64 -18.36
C ASP A 81 -21.25 8.95 -19.15
N LYS A 82 -20.18 9.75 -19.14
CA LYS A 82 -20.16 11.04 -19.84
C LYS A 82 -20.08 10.92 -21.36
N TRP A 83 -19.24 10.02 -21.87
CA TRP A 83 -18.90 9.94 -23.29
C TRP A 83 -19.38 8.67 -23.98
N GLY A 84 -19.68 7.61 -23.22
CA GLY A 84 -20.33 6.43 -23.76
C GLY A 84 -21.77 6.75 -24.18
N LYS A 85 -22.25 6.11 -25.24
CA LYS A 85 -23.68 6.06 -25.60
C LYS A 85 -24.18 4.68 -25.23
N SER A 86 -24.56 4.48 -23.97
CA SER A 86 -25.19 3.23 -23.53
C SER A 86 -26.67 3.45 -23.28
N SER A 87 -27.51 2.80 -24.10
CA SER A 87 -28.97 2.80 -23.93
C SER A 87 -29.45 2.00 -22.73
N SER A 88 -28.56 1.28 -22.02
CA SER A 88 -28.90 0.41 -20.89
C SER A 88 -28.93 1.12 -19.53
N LEU A 89 -28.55 2.40 -19.46
CA LEU A 89 -28.58 3.19 -18.22
C LEU A 89 -29.69 4.25 -18.29
N PRO A 90 -30.80 4.08 -17.54
CA PRO A 90 -31.89 5.05 -17.50
C PRO A 90 -31.54 6.35 -16.75
N TYR A 91 -30.32 6.49 -16.25
CA TYR A 91 -29.87 7.57 -15.37
C TYR A 91 -28.44 8.00 -15.75
N GLY A 92 -28.08 9.27 -15.54
CA GLY A 92 -26.73 9.79 -15.80
C GLY A 92 -26.61 10.67 -17.05
N PHE A 93 -25.38 10.99 -17.45
CA PHE A 93 -25.10 11.84 -18.62
C PHE A 93 -25.57 11.20 -19.92
N ASN A 94 -25.78 9.88 -19.95
CA ASN A 94 -26.25 9.14 -21.12
C ASN A 94 -27.53 9.70 -21.75
N ASN A 95 -28.48 10.20 -20.94
CA ASN A 95 -29.77 10.73 -21.41
C ASN A 95 -29.78 12.23 -21.71
N TRP A 96 -28.65 12.91 -21.49
CA TRP A 96 -28.56 14.35 -21.72
C TRP A 96 -28.29 14.65 -23.19
N ASP A 97 -28.68 15.84 -23.63
CA ASP A 97 -28.32 16.29 -24.98
C ASP A 97 -26.80 16.51 -25.10
N GLU A 98 -26.25 16.36 -26.30
CA GLU A 98 -24.79 16.39 -26.54
C GLU A 98 -24.17 17.73 -26.13
N ALA A 99 -24.90 18.83 -26.31
CA ALA A 99 -24.52 20.16 -25.83
C ALA A 99 -24.41 20.23 -24.30
N GLN A 100 -25.31 19.56 -23.57
CA GLN A 100 -25.30 19.54 -22.09
C GLN A 100 -24.16 18.66 -21.55
N LYS A 101 -23.88 17.52 -22.20
CA LYS A 101 -22.77 16.63 -21.81
C LYS A 101 -21.41 17.32 -21.93
N THR A 102 -21.20 18.05 -23.03
CA THR A 102 -19.91 18.70 -23.33
C THR A 102 -19.67 19.95 -22.49
N THR A 103 -20.72 20.68 -22.13
CA THR A 103 -20.61 21.91 -21.32
C THR A 103 -20.60 21.67 -19.81
N THR A 104 -21.11 20.52 -19.33
CA THR A 104 -21.13 20.21 -17.90
C THR A 104 -19.78 19.68 -17.42
N ARG A 105 -19.28 20.23 -16.32
CA ARG A 105 -18.04 19.77 -15.66
C ARG A 105 -18.38 18.83 -14.50
N ILE A 106 -17.67 17.70 -14.43
CA ILE A 106 -17.77 16.78 -13.29
C ILE A 106 -16.96 17.38 -12.14
N THR A 107 -17.60 17.56 -10.99
CA THR A 107 -16.96 18.02 -9.75
C THR A 107 -16.93 16.90 -8.73
N PHE A 108 -15.79 16.67 -8.11
CA PHE A 108 -15.64 15.66 -7.07
C PHE A 108 -15.84 16.27 -5.68
N GLY A 109 -16.50 15.53 -4.79
CA GLY A 109 -16.71 15.94 -3.39
C GLY A 109 -15.50 15.69 -2.50
N TRP A 110 -15.59 16.08 -1.22
CA TRP A 110 -14.53 15.90 -0.22
C TRP A 110 -14.11 14.44 0.01
N SER A 111 -15.04 13.49 -0.12
CA SER A 111 -14.73 12.06 0.02
C SER A 111 -13.69 11.58 -0.99
N TYR A 112 -13.67 12.16 -2.19
CA TYR A 112 -12.68 11.86 -3.22
C TYR A 112 -11.29 12.38 -2.83
N ALA A 113 -11.21 13.59 -2.26
CA ALA A 113 -9.96 14.15 -1.77
C ALA A 113 -9.42 13.31 -0.59
N LEU A 114 -10.29 12.91 0.35
CA LEU A 114 -9.93 12.04 1.46
C LEU A 114 -9.43 10.67 1.00
N LEU A 115 -10.03 10.11 -0.05
CA LEU A 115 -9.59 8.85 -0.64
C LEU A 115 -8.15 8.94 -1.17
N TRP A 116 -7.83 9.99 -1.92
CA TRP A 116 -6.45 10.23 -2.39
C TRP A 116 -5.45 10.40 -1.24
N VAL A 117 -5.83 11.19 -0.22
CA VAL A 117 -4.98 11.40 0.97
C VAL A 117 -4.74 10.07 1.67
N SER A 118 -5.79 9.26 1.88
CA SER A 118 -5.68 7.91 2.45
C SER A 118 -4.69 7.06 1.66
N THR A 119 -4.87 6.97 0.33
CA THR A 119 -4.02 6.14 -0.52
C THR A 119 -2.54 6.58 -0.46
N ILE A 120 -2.27 7.88 -0.49
CA ILE A 120 -0.90 8.42 -0.36
C ILE A 120 -0.30 8.06 0.99
N LEU A 121 -1.04 8.27 2.09
CA LEU A 121 -0.56 7.93 3.44
C LEU A 121 -0.32 6.43 3.60
N THR A 122 -1.17 5.59 3.02
CA THR A 122 -0.99 4.13 2.99
C THR A 122 0.31 3.75 2.27
N PHE A 123 0.59 4.33 1.11
CA PHE A 123 1.85 4.09 0.40
C PHE A 123 3.07 4.57 1.19
N ILE A 124 3.04 5.80 1.72
CA ILE A 124 4.14 6.34 2.54
C ILE A 124 4.41 5.43 3.73
N SER A 125 3.36 4.99 4.42
CA SER A 125 3.48 4.08 5.56
C SER A 125 4.11 2.73 5.16
N GLY A 126 3.69 2.16 4.02
CA GLY A 126 4.29 0.94 3.47
C GLY A 126 5.78 1.10 3.17
N TRP A 127 6.17 2.21 2.54
CA TRP A 127 7.58 2.51 2.26
C TRP A 127 8.41 2.76 3.51
N ILE A 128 7.87 3.43 4.53
CA ILE A 128 8.55 3.62 5.81
C ILE A 128 8.81 2.27 6.48
N MET A 129 7.80 1.39 6.52
CA MET A 129 7.94 0.06 7.13
C MET A 129 9.00 -0.77 6.41
N LEU A 130 8.97 -0.82 5.06
CA LEU A 130 9.98 -1.52 4.27
C LEU A 130 11.38 -0.90 4.41
N GLY A 131 11.49 0.41 4.24
CA GLY A 131 12.76 1.14 4.27
C GLY A 131 13.45 1.09 5.64
N SER A 132 12.68 1.11 6.73
CA SER A 132 13.23 0.98 8.09
C SER A 132 13.96 -0.36 8.29
N THR A 133 13.56 -1.40 7.56
CA THR A 133 14.19 -2.72 7.60
C THR A 133 15.63 -2.68 7.07
N CYS A 134 15.89 -1.90 6.01
CA CYS A 134 17.22 -1.78 5.42
C CYS A 134 18.21 -1.11 6.38
N CYS A 135 17.77 -0.09 7.11
CA CYS A 135 18.59 0.59 8.12
C CYS A 135 19.01 -0.38 9.23
N TRP A 136 18.11 -1.25 9.66
CA TRP A 136 18.39 -2.23 10.71
C TRP A 136 19.21 -3.43 10.27
N THR A 137 19.04 -3.91 9.03
CA THR A 137 19.89 -4.98 8.51
C THR A 137 21.36 -4.54 8.50
N ARG A 138 21.63 -3.26 8.21
CA ARG A 138 22.98 -2.70 8.29
C ARG A 138 23.52 -2.70 9.73
N GLU A 139 22.74 -2.20 10.68
CA GLU A 139 23.12 -2.17 12.11
C GLU A 139 23.37 -3.57 12.67
N TYR A 140 22.55 -4.56 12.30
CA TYR A 140 22.74 -5.97 12.71
C TYR A 140 24.06 -6.54 12.20
N VAL A 141 24.38 -6.33 10.91
CA VAL A 141 25.63 -6.81 10.31
C VAL A 141 26.84 -6.12 10.96
N ASP A 142 26.76 -4.82 11.21
CA ASP A 142 27.83 -4.06 11.86
C ASP A 142 28.06 -4.57 13.30
N THR A 143 26.99 -4.94 14.01
CA THR A 143 27.08 -5.49 15.38
C THR A 143 27.71 -6.88 15.39
N GLU A 144 27.23 -7.82 14.57
CA GLU A 144 27.83 -9.17 14.51
C GLU A 144 29.28 -9.15 14.02
N THR A 145 29.60 -8.32 13.02
CA THR A 145 31.00 -8.20 12.58
C THR A 145 31.90 -7.60 13.66
N SER A 146 31.40 -6.66 14.47
CA SER A 146 32.13 -6.13 15.61
C SER A 146 32.37 -7.19 16.71
N ASP A 147 31.37 -8.01 17.03
CA ASP A 147 31.50 -9.09 18.01
C ASP A 147 32.43 -10.21 17.53
N ILE A 148 32.41 -10.55 16.23
CA ILE A 148 33.36 -11.47 15.60
C ILE A 148 34.78 -10.89 15.63
N SER A 149 34.93 -9.58 15.40
CA SER A 149 36.26 -8.92 15.46
C SER A 149 36.86 -8.92 16.86
N PHE A 150 36.03 -8.82 17.90
CA PHE A 150 36.45 -8.87 19.29
C PHE A 150 36.76 -10.29 19.77
N SER A 151 36.12 -11.30 19.18
CA SER A 151 36.28 -12.72 19.53
C SER A 151 37.32 -13.47 18.71
N LEU A 152 37.94 -12.84 17.69
CA LEU A 152 39.12 -13.39 17.02
C LEU A 152 40.29 -13.44 18.03
N PRO A 153 40.76 -14.63 18.43
CA PRO A 153 41.97 -14.73 19.23
C PRO A 153 43.13 -14.30 18.34
N ARG A 154 43.55 -13.05 18.52
CA ARG A 154 44.93 -12.59 18.45
C ARG A 154 45.76 -13.27 17.34
N LEU A 155 45.92 -12.51 16.26
CA LEU A 155 47.08 -12.51 15.38
C LEU A 155 48.45 -12.53 16.13
N ASP A 156 48.51 -12.45 17.47
CA ASP A 156 49.70 -12.71 18.31
C ASP A 156 50.35 -14.10 18.07
N ARG A 157 49.64 -15.07 17.49
CA ARG A 157 50.28 -16.36 17.15
C ARG A 157 51.15 -16.31 15.89
N LEU A 158 50.97 -15.33 15.00
CA LEU A 158 51.78 -15.25 13.78
C LEU A 158 53.04 -14.37 13.93
N SER A 159 53.20 -13.62 15.02
CA SER A 159 54.47 -12.92 15.32
C SER A 159 55.39 -13.70 16.25
N LYS A 160 54.96 -14.88 16.75
CA LYS A 160 55.74 -15.70 17.68
C LYS A 160 56.48 -16.87 17.01
N ASP A 161 56.19 -17.11 15.74
CA ASP A 161 56.82 -18.13 14.90
C ASP A 161 57.78 -17.53 13.84
N SER A 162 58.07 -16.22 13.92
CA SER A 162 58.93 -15.51 12.97
C SER A 162 60.31 -15.09 13.51
N ASP A 163 60.69 -15.54 14.71
CA ASP A 163 62.03 -15.34 15.30
C ASP A 163 62.71 -16.68 15.61
#